data_AF-A0A699RAF2-F1
#
_entry.id   AF-A0A699RAF2-F1
#
_cell.length_a   1.000
_cell.length_b   1.000
_cell.length_c   1.000
_cell.angle_alpha   90.00
_cell.angle_beta   90.00
_cell.angle_gamma   90.00
#
_symmetry.space_group_name_H-M   'P 1'
#
loop_
_entity.id
_entity.type
_entity.pdbx_description
1 polymer ?
#
loop_
_entity_poly.entity_id
_entity_poly.type
_entity_poly.pdbx_seq_one_letter_code
_entity_poly.pdbx_strand_id
1 'polypeptide(L)'
;HTEAEMVRDIEETFQTLRKINMKLNPKKCSFGLAKGVFLGYVITPEGIKPCPEKTTAILQLPSPQTIKEVQSLNGKLASLNRFISKSTEKSLPLFQTLKKCIKKSDFRWTAEAKQAFQQLKQHLSDLPLLAAPKPQEELIIPRTSIKGQILADFLNEMPGNASQGVSVRVTQEEPWTLFTDGSSYVDGSGAWLILTNPEGVEFTYALRF
;
A
#
# COMPACT_ATOMS: atom_id res chain seq x y z
N HIS A 1 7.82 0.12 27.50
CA HIS A 1 6.67 -0.71 27.89
C HIS A 1 7.18 -1.90 28.67
N THR A 2 6.72 -2.05 29.90
CA THR A 2 7.00 -3.18 30.78
C THR A 2 5.98 -4.31 30.56
N GLU A 3 6.31 -5.52 31.01
CA GLU A 3 5.37 -6.65 30.98
C GLU A 3 4.10 -6.35 31.80
N ALA A 4 4.23 -5.69 32.95
CA ALA A 4 3.11 -5.31 33.80
C ALA A 4 2.15 -4.32 33.12
N GLU A 5 2.68 -3.35 32.35
CA GLU A 5 1.86 -2.44 31.54
C GLU A 5 1.10 -3.20 30.45
N MET A 6 1.79 -4.06 29.71
CA MET A 6 1.16 -4.88 28.66
C MET A 6 0.02 -5.75 29.19
N VAL A 7 0.20 -6.39 30.35
CA VAL A 7 -0.85 -7.23 30.96
C VAL A 7 -2.08 -6.39 31.33
N ARG A 8 -1.90 -5.18 31.85
CA ARG A 8 -3.01 -4.25 32.14
C ARG A 8 -3.75 -3.84 30.87
N ASP A 9 -3.01 -3.49 29.81
CA ASP A 9 -3.62 -3.09 28.53
C ASP A 9 -4.43 -4.24 27.89
N ILE A 10 -3.92 -5.48 27.97
CA ILE A 10 -4.62 -6.67 27.50
C ILE A 10 -5.90 -6.90 28.32
N GLU A 11 -5.83 -6.75 29.64
CA GLU A 11 -7.00 -6.88 30.51
C GLU A 11 -8.09 -5.85 30.17
N GLU A 12 -7.71 -4.57 30.04
CA GLU A 12 -8.63 -3.49 29.64
C GLU A 12 -9.27 -3.77 28.27
N THR A 13 -8.45 -4.22 27.31
CA THR A 13 -8.91 -4.61 25.97
C THR A 13 -9.96 -5.73 26.07
N PHE A 14 -9.71 -6.79 26.84
CA PHE A 14 -10.65 -7.89 27.01
C PHE A 14 -11.94 -7.47 27.73
N GLN A 15 -11.85 -6.60 28.74
CA GLN A 15 -13.03 -6.04 29.39
C GLN A 15 -13.90 -5.25 28.40
N THR A 16 -13.26 -4.43 27.55
CA THR A 16 -13.94 -3.65 26.50
C THR A 16 -14.62 -4.55 25.48
N LEU A 17 -13.91 -5.57 24.97
CA LEU A 17 -14.48 -6.52 24.01
C LEU A 17 -15.70 -7.27 24.57
N ARG A 18 -15.66 -7.65 25.86
CA ARG A 18 -16.81 -8.29 26.54
C ARG A 18 -18.01 -7.36 26.63
N LYS A 19 -17.80 -6.07 26.97
CA LYS A 19 -18.89 -5.07 27.07
C LYS A 19 -19.65 -4.91 25.76
N ILE A 20 -18.94 -4.97 24.62
CA ILE A 20 -19.55 -4.86 23.28
C ILE A 20 -19.88 -6.22 22.65
N ASN A 21 -19.78 -7.32 23.41
CA ASN A 21 -20.03 -8.69 22.95
C ASN A 21 -19.21 -9.12 21.71
N MET A 22 -18.00 -8.58 21.56
CA MET A 22 -17.07 -9.00 20.50
C MET A 22 -16.22 -10.18 20.98
N LYS A 23 -16.11 -11.22 20.14
CA LYS A 23 -15.34 -12.44 20.45
C LYS A 23 -14.08 -12.50 19.61
N LEU A 24 -12.97 -12.85 20.25
CA LEU A 24 -11.71 -13.16 19.59
C LEU A 24 -11.66 -14.64 19.21
N ASN A 25 -10.95 -14.97 18.13
CA ASN A 25 -10.60 -16.36 17.82
C ASN A 25 -9.26 -16.70 18.48
N PRO A 26 -9.23 -17.56 19.52
CA PRO A 26 -7.99 -17.85 20.27
C PRO A 26 -6.87 -18.39 19.38
N LYS A 27 -7.20 -19.14 18.31
CA LYS A 27 -6.20 -19.70 17.38
C LYS A 27 -5.50 -18.64 16.53
N LYS A 28 -6.11 -17.46 16.38
CA LYS A 28 -5.56 -16.32 15.60
C LYS A 28 -4.96 -15.23 16.48
N CYS A 29 -5.05 -15.37 17.81
CA CYS A 29 -4.52 -14.39 18.74
C CYS A 29 -3.13 -14.80 19.22
N SER A 30 -2.27 -13.82 19.43
CA SER A 30 -0.95 -14.00 20.03
C SER A 30 -0.66 -12.80 20.92
N PHE A 31 -0.13 -13.05 22.11
CA PHE A 31 0.11 -12.04 23.14
C PHE A 31 1.52 -12.21 23.70
N GLY A 32 2.11 -11.13 24.22
CA GLY A 32 3.43 -11.18 24.87
C GLY A 32 4.59 -11.52 23.93
N LEU A 33 4.42 -11.34 22.62
CA LEU A 33 5.49 -11.61 21.66
C LEU A 33 6.43 -10.41 21.54
N ALA A 34 7.74 -10.64 21.68
CA ALA A 34 8.76 -9.63 21.37
C ALA A 34 8.83 -9.31 19.87
N LYS A 35 8.49 -10.30 19.01
CA LYS A 35 8.44 -10.18 17.56
C LYS A 35 7.21 -10.92 17.02
N GLY A 36 6.52 -10.33 16.04
CA GLY A 36 5.33 -10.94 15.45
C GLY A 36 5.01 -10.40 14.06
N VAL A 37 4.06 -11.04 13.37
CA VAL A 37 3.53 -10.54 12.09
C VAL A 37 2.25 -9.76 12.33
N PHE A 38 2.18 -8.53 11.83
CA PHE A 38 1.01 -7.66 11.91
C PHE A 38 0.77 -6.94 10.58
N LEU A 39 -0.45 -7.04 10.04
CA LEU A 39 -0.84 -6.47 8.74
C LEU A 39 0.12 -6.82 7.59
N GLY A 40 0.72 -8.02 7.65
CA GLY A 40 1.71 -8.50 6.69
C GLY A 40 3.04 -7.76 6.74
N TYR A 41 3.43 -7.27 7.93
CA TYR A 41 4.78 -6.81 8.26
C TYR A 41 5.28 -7.56 9.48
N VAL A 42 6.60 -7.69 9.60
CA VAL A 42 7.24 -8.26 10.79
C VAL A 42 7.56 -7.10 11.74
N ILE A 43 6.93 -7.10 12.91
CA ILE A 43 7.17 -6.14 13.98
C ILE A 43 8.22 -6.71 14.92
N THR A 44 9.24 -5.91 15.21
CA THR A 44 10.37 -6.22 16.10
C THR A 44 10.57 -5.08 17.10
N PRO A 45 11.28 -5.28 18.22
CA PRO A 45 11.57 -4.20 19.16
C PRO A 45 12.34 -3.04 18.51
N GLU A 46 13.13 -3.34 17.49
CA GLU A 46 13.94 -2.35 16.76
C GLU A 46 13.15 -1.60 15.69
N GLY A 47 11.95 -2.09 15.30
CA GLY A 47 11.11 -1.47 14.29
C GLY A 47 10.34 -2.47 13.41
N ILE A 48 10.04 -2.05 12.18
CA ILE A 48 9.22 -2.77 11.22
C ILE A 48 10.10 -3.33 10.10
N LYS A 49 9.96 -4.63 9.82
CA LYS A 49 10.57 -5.35 8.71
C LYS A 49 9.51 -5.79 7.68
N PRO A 50 9.87 -5.91 6.40
CA PRO A 50 9.00 -6.52 5.41
C PRO A 50 8.79 -8.00 5.72
N CYS A 51 7.62 -8.53 5.36
CA CYS A 51 7.34 -9.96 5.48
C CYS A 51 8.22 -10.75 4.51
N PRO A 52 8.95 -11.79 4.97
CA PRO A 52 9.79 -12.62 4.10
C PRO A 52 9.01 -13.25 2.93
N GLU A 53 7.75 -13.62 3.13
CA GLU A 53 6.92 -14.19 2.07
C GLU A 53 6.68 -13.17 0.94
N LYS A 54 6.47 -11.90 1.30
CA LYS A 54 6.24 -10.81 0.34
C LYS A 54 7.50 -10.49 -0.46
N THR A 55 8.66 -10.44 0.19
CA THR A 55 9.94 -10.17 -0.50
C THR A 55 10.34 -11.36 -1.37
N THR A 56 10.28 -12.58 -0.83
CA THR A 56 10.62 -13.81 -1.55
C THR A 56 9.77 -14.00 -2.80
N ALA A 57 8.46 -13.73 -2.70
CA ALA A 57 7.56 -13.81 -3.84
C ALA A 57 8.02 -12.93 -5.01
N ILE A 58 8.58 -11.74 -4.76
CA ILE A 58 9.07 -10.86 -5.82
C ILE A 58 10.47 -11.26 -6.29
N LEU A 59 11.35 -11.68 -5.37
CA LEU A 59 12.70 -12.14 -5.71
C LEU A 59 12.67 -13.35 -6.65
N GLN A 60 11.70 -14.25 -6.48
CA GLN A 60 11.53 -15.45 -7.30
C GLN A 60 10.75 -15.22 -8.60
N LEU A 61 10.11 -14.05 -8.79
CA LEU A 61 9.32 -13.80 -10.01
C LEU A 61 10.21 -13.81 -11.27
N PRO A 62 9.84 -14.52 -12.35
CA PRO A 62 10.51 -14.35 -13.64
C PRO A 62 10.27 -12.93 -14.18
N SER A 63 11.04 -12.53 -15.20
CA SER A 63 10.79 -11.26 -15.88
C SER A 63 9.39 -11.26 -16.51
N PRO A 64 8.54 -10.27 -16.21
CA PRO A 64 7.20 -10.17 -16.76
C PRO A 64 7.16 -10.25 -18.28
N GLN A 65 6.26 -11.07 -18.82
CA GLN A 65 6.03 -11.26 -20.24
C GLN A 65 4.68 -10.71 -20.70
N THR A 66 3.83 -10.29 -19.75
CA THR A 66 2.49 -9.79 -20.06
C THR A 66 2.15 -8.53 -19.26
N ILE A 67 1.23 -7.72 -19.81
CA ILE A 67 0.64 -6.56 -19.14
C ILE A 67 0.10 -6.95 -17.75
N LYS A 68 -0.57 -8.10 -17.65
CA LYS A 68 -1.14 -8.60 -16.39
C LYS A 68 -0.05 -8.91 -15.36
N GLU A 69 1.08 -9.46 -15.78
CA GLU A 69 2.20 -9.74 -14.89
C GLU A 69 2.84 -8.44 -14.37
N VAL A 70 2.97 -7.41 -15.20
CA VAL A 70 3.48 -6.09 -14.77
C VAL A 70 2.50 -5.41 -13.80
N GLN A 71 1.20 -5.48 -14.07
CA GLN A 71 0.17 -4.97 -13.16
C GLN A 71 0.15 -5.74 -11.82
N SER A 72 0.29 -7.07 -11.87
CA SER A 72 0.41 -7.91 -10.67
C SER A 72 1.67 -7.57 -9.87
N LEU A 73 2.80 -7.34 -10.56
CA LEU A 73 4.04 -6.89 -9.94
C LEU A 73 3.84 -5.55 -9.22
N ASN A 74 3.11 -4.59 -9.81
CA ASN A 74 2.78 -3.33 -9.14
C ASN A 74 2.02 -3.56 -7.82
N GLY A 75 0.99 -4.41 -7.85
CA GLY A 75 0.23 -4.76 -6.66
C GLY A 75 1.11 -5.36 -5.56
N LYS A 76 2.03 -6.26 -5.93
CA LYS A 76 2.99 -6.86 -4.97
C LYS A 76 3.94 -5.81 -4.39
N LEU A 77 4.47 -4.91 -5.23
CA LEU A 77 5.38 -3.84 -4.81
C LEU A 77 4.73 -2.79 -3.92
N ALA A 78 3.43 -2.52 -4.08
CA ALA A 78 2.71 -1.54 -3.29
C ALA A 78 2.87 -1.76 -1.77
N SER A 79 2.89 -3.04 -1.34
CA SER A 79 3.09 -3.42 0.05
C SER A 79 4.51 -3.18 0.59
N LEU A 80 5.50 -3.02 -0.30
CA LEU A 80 6.91 -2.85 0.03
C LEU A 80 7.42 -1.42 -0.22
N ASN A 81 6.61 -0.55 -0.82
CA ASN A 81 6.99 0.84 -1.15
C ASN A 81 7.57 1.62 0.03
N ARG A 82 7.12 1.34 1.26
CA ARG A 82 7.63 2.00 2.47
C ARG A 82 9.10 1.69 2.77
N PHE A 83 9.64 0.58 2.26
CA PHE A 83 11.03 0.14 2.46
C PHE A 83 11.94 0.51 1.29
N ILE A 84 11.38 0.94 0.16
CA ILE A 84 12.12 1.21 -1.06
C ILE A 84 12.27 2.72 -1.21
N SER A 85 13.49 3.21 -0.99
CA SER A 85 13.82 4.60 -1.27
C SER A 85 13.60 4.92 -2.75
N LYS A 86 12.92 6.06 -3.01
CA LYS A 86 12.59 6.51 -4.37
C LYS A 86 11.89 5.42 -5.21
N SER A 87 11.01 4.62 -4.58
CA SER A 87 10.34 3.48 -5.22
C SER A 87 9.73 3.83 -6.58
N THR A 88 9.09 4.98 -6.67
CA THR A 88 8.51 5.51 -7.90
C THR A 88 9.54 5.65 -9.02
N GLU A 89 10.67 6.31 -8.77
CA GLU A 89 11.71 6.52 -9.79
C GLU A 89 12.28 5.18 -10.25
N LYS A 90 12.51 4.26 -9.31
CA LYS A 90 13.05 2.92 -9.58
C LYS A 90 12.08 2.02 -10.34
N SER A 91 10.78 2.19 -10.15
CA SER A 91 9.75 1.38 -10.82
C SER A 91 9.23 2.01 -12.11
N LEU A 92 9.57 3.28 -12.38
CA LEU A 92 9.14 4.00 -13.58
C LEU A 92 9.42 3.25 -14.90
N PRO A 93 10.62 2.67 -15.13
CA PRO A 93 10.88 1.94 -16.38
C PRO A 93 9.96 0.72 -16.58
N LEU A 94 9.49 0.11 -15.49
CA LEU A 94 8.55 -1.02 -15.53
C LEU A 94 7.16 -0.57 -15.98
N PHE A 95 6.74 0.63 -15.58
CA PHE A 95 5.42 1.16 -15.93
C PHE A 95 5.40 1.89 -17.26
N GLN A 96 6.54 2.38 -17.74
CA GLN A 96 6.68 2.90 -19.10
C GLN A 96 6.33 1.85 -20.17
N THR A 97 6.56 0.56 -19.90
CA THR A 97 6.14 -0.52 -20.83
C THR A 97 4.62 -0.61 -20.98
N LEU A 98 3.84 -0.01 -20.07
CA LEU A 98 2.37 0.01 -20.12
C LEU A 98 1.82 1.21 -20.90
N LYS A 99 2.55 2.34 -20.96
CA LYS A 99 2.04 3.63 -21.46
C LYS A 99 1.50 3.61 -22.91
N LYS A 100 1.97 2.71 -23.76
CA LYS A 100 1.58 2.62 -25.18
C LYS A 100 0.93 1.29 -25.57
N CYS A 101 0.58 0.47 -24.58
CA CYS A 101 -0.03 -0.83 -24.82
C CYS A 101 -1.56 -0.71 -24.88
N ILE A 102 -2.11 -0.54 -26.08
CA ILE A 102 -3.57 -0.58 -26.30
C ILE A 102 -4.01 -2.04 -26.50
N LYS A 103 -3.20 -2.84 -27.20
CA LYS A 103 -3.42 -4.28 -27.41
C LYS A 103 -2.35 -5.10 -26.69
N LYS A 104 -2.68 -6.35 -26.35
CA LYS A 104 -1.73 -7.29 -25.72
C LYS A 104 -0.47 -7.52 -26.58
N SER A 105 -0.62 -7.49 -27.90
CA SER A 105 0.47 -7.66 -28.88
C SER A 105 1.52 -6.55 -28.84
N ASP A 106 1.15 -5.38 -28.31
CA ASP A 106 2.02 -4.21 -28.31
C ASP A 106 3.04 -4.26 -27.16
N PHE A 107 2.81 -5.15 -26.20
CA PHE A 107 3.64 -5.30 -25.02
C PHE A 107 5.03 -5.80 -25.38
N ARG A 108 6.04 -5.06 -24.92
CA ARG A 108 7.44 -5.44 -25.01
C ARG A 108 8.11 -5.18 -23.67
N TRP A 109 8.73 -6.22 -23.11
CA TRP A 109 9.59 -6.10 -21.96
C TRP A 109 10.95 -5.58 -22.40
N THR A 110 11.20 -4.28 -22.23
CA THR A 110 12.40 -3.62 -22.76
C THR A 110 13.65 -3.98 -21.96
N ALA A 111 14.83 -3.70 -22.53
CA ALA A 111 16.10 -3.92 -21.83
C ALA A 111 16.19 -3.07 -20.54
N GLU A 112 15.68 -1.84 -20.59
CA GLU A 112 15.62 -0.90 -19.47
C GLU A 112 14.68 -1.42 -18.37
N ALA A 113 13.50 -1.92 -18.74
CA ALA A 113 12.57 -2.52 -17.79
C ALA A 113 13.16 -3.79 -17.14
N LYS A 114 13.86 -4.62 -17.92
CA LYS A 114 14.57 -5.80 -17.40
C LYS A 114 15.66 -5.39 -16.41
N GLN A 115 16.47 -4.39 -16.73
CA GLN A 115 17.52 -3.89 -15.85
C GLN A 115 16.94 -3.30 -14.56
N ALA A 116 15.91 -2.45 -14.67
CA ALA A 116 15.23 -1.86 -13.52
C ALA A 116 14.63 -2.94 -12.60
N PHE A 117 14.06 -4.00 -13.17
CA PHE A 117 13.52 -5.11 -12.38
C PHE A 117 14.61 -5.87 -11.62
N GLN A 118 15.79 -6.08 -12.23
CA GLN A 118 16.92 -6.71 -11.54
C GLN A 118 17.46 -5.83 -10.42
N GLN A 119 17.61 -4.51 -10.66
CA GLN A 119 18.02 -3.57 -9.61
C GLN A 119 17.02 -3.54 -8.45
N LEU A 120 15.72 -3.58 -8.76
CA LEU A 120 14.67 -3.66 -7.76
C LEU A 120 14.78 -4.92 -6.92
N LYS A 121 15.00 -6.10 -7.53
CA LYS A 121 15.25 -7.34 -6.79
C LYS A 121 16.48 -7.27 -5.90
N GLN A 122 17.56 -6.65 -6.38
CA GLN A 122 18.76 -6.45 -5.57
C GLN A 122 18.45 -5.61 -4.33
N HIS A 123 17.71 -4.50 -4.49
CA HIS A 123 17.27 -3.69 -3.36
C HIS A 123 16.32 -4.43 -2.41
N LEU A 124 15.44 -5.28 -2.94
CA LEU A 124 14.52 -6.08 -2.14
C LEU A 124 15.24 -7.15 -1.29
N SER A 125 16.43 -7.58 -1.71
CA SER A 125 17.25 -8.55 -0.99
C SER A 125 17.90 -7.95 0.25
N ASP A 126 18.09 -6.63 0.27
CA ASP A 126 18.73 -5.89 1.36
C ASP A 126 17.85 -4.71 1.78
N LEU A 127 16.61 -5.01 2.19
CA LEU A 127 15.68 -3.97 2.64
C LEU A 127 16.03 -3.48 4.05
N PRO A 128 15.98 -2.15 4.26
CA PRO A 128 16.25 -1.59 5.57
C PRO A 128 15.13 -1.93 6.57
N LEU A 129 15.50 -1.99 7.84
CA LEU A 129 14.57 -1.92 8.96
C LEU A 129 14.02 -0.49 9.06
N LEU A 130 12.71 -0.33 9.19
CA LEU A 130 12.11 0.95 9.51
C LEU A 130 11.99 1.07 11.03
N ALA A 131 12.90 1.83 11.64
CA ALA A 131 12.88 2.06 13.08
C ALA A 131 11.64 2.88 13.49
N ALA A 132 11.12 2.59 14.69
CA ALA A 132 10.12 3.47 15.29
C ALA A 132 10.76 4.81 15.64
N PRO A 133 10.11 5.94 15.34
CA PRO A 133 10.62 7.26 15.70
C PRO A 133 10.70 7.38 17.22
N LYS A 134 11.76 8.00 17.74
CA LYS A 134 11.88 8.22 19.19
C LYS A 134 11.05 9.44 19.60
N PRO A 135 10.49 9.45 20.82
CA PRO A 135 9.90 10.66 21.36
C PRO A 135 10.91 11.82 21.29
N GLN A 136 10.45 12.99 20.84
CA GLN A 136 11.26 14.22 20.69
C GLN A 136 12.32 14.19 19.59
N GLU A 137 12.32 13.18 18.71
CA GLU A 137 13.14 13.16 17.51
C GLU A 137 12.53 14.08 16.42
N GLU A 138 13.37 14.92 15.82
CA GLU A 138 12.94 15.75 14.69
C GLU A 138 12.77 14.89 13.43
N LEU A 139 11.53 14.78 12.96
CA LEU A 139 11.20 13.98 11.77
C LEU A 139 11.20 14.87 10.53
N ILE A 140 12.14 14.61 9.62
CA ILE A 140 12.15 15.24 8.30
C ILE A 140 11.25 14.45 7.36
N ILE A 141 10.09 15.03 7.04
CA ILE A 141 9.17 14.45 6.06
C ILE A 141 9.41 15.17 4.73
N PRO A 142 10.11 14.56 3.75
CA PRO A 142 10.21 15.14 2.42
C PRO A 142 8.80 15.24 1.84
N ARG A 143 8.47 16.38 1.24
CA ARG A 143 7.17 16.63 0.62
C ARG A 143 6.96 15.60 -0.50
N THR A 144 6.28 14.51 -0.21
CA THR A 144 5.96 13.51 -1.22
C THR A 144 5.01 14.15 -2.21
N SER A 145 5.35 14.13 -3.50
CA SER A 145 4.37 14.39 -4.55
C SER A 145 3.13 13.54 -4.25
N ILE A 146 1.95 14.15 -4.31
CA ILE A 146 0.66 13.49 -4.01
C ILE A 146 0.68 12.14 -4.72
N LYS A 147 0.42 11.03 -4.03
CA LYS A 147 0.50 9.67 -4.61
C LYS A 147 -0.38 9.52 -5.88
N GLY A 148 -1.33 10.43 -6.05
CA GLY A 148 -2.15 10.59 -7.25
C GLY A 148 -1.52 11.39 -8.39
N GLN A 149 -0.49 12.21 -8.19
CA GLN A 149 0.07 13.06 -9.25
C GLN A 149 0.63 12.21 -10.38
N ILE A 150 1.33 11.11 -10.10
CA ILE A 150 1.89 10.25 -11.16
C ILE A 150 0.80 9.43 -11.86
N LEU A 151 -0.27 9.07 -11.14
CA LEU A 151 -1.44 8.42 -11.73
C LEU A 151 -2.30 9.41 -12.53
N ALA A 152 -2.38 10.66 -12.08
CA ALA A 152 -3.07 11.76 -12.73
C ALA A 152 -2.31 12.25 -13.96
N ASP A 153 -0.98 12.36 -13.88
CA ASP A 153 -0.06 12.62 -14.98
C ASP A 153 -0.12 11.45 -15.97
N PHE A 154 -0.22 10.20 -15.50
CA PHE A 154 -0.46 9.01 -16.34
C PHE A 154 -1.80 9.06 -17.09
N LEU A 155 -2.87 9.58 -16.48
CA LEU A 155 -4.17 9.78 -17.14
C LEU A 155 -4.17 10.98 -18.10
N ASN A 156 -3.45 12.06 -17.76
CA ASN A 156 -3.34 13.28 -18.57
C ASN A 156 -2.42 13.13 -19.80
N GLU A 157 -1.49 12.18 -19.81
CA GLU A 157 -0.58 11.94 -20.94
C GLU A 157 -1.15 11.01 -22.03
N MET A 158 -2.42 10.56 -21.89
CA MET A 158 -3.14 9.87 -22.97
C MET A 158 -3.52 10.88 -24.07
N PRO A 159 -3.24 10.63 -25.37
CA PRO A 159 -3.58 11.57 -26.42
C PRO A 159 -5.10 11.63 -26.66
N GLY A 160 -5.73 12.63 -26.03
CA GLY A 160 -6.59 13.63 -26.64
C GLY A 160 -8.02 13.27 -27.07
N ASN A 161 -9.00 13.90 -26.41
CA ASN A 161 -9.79 14.91 -27.12
C ASN A 161 -9.97 16.14 -26.20
N ALA A 162 -9.69 17.30 -26.77
CA ALA A 162 -9.44 18.56 -26.07
C ALA A 162 -10.72 19.32 -25.69
N SER A 163 -10.62 20.14 -24.64
CA SER A 163 -11.05 21.55 -24.70
C SER A 163 -10.48 22.38 -23.54
N GLN A 164 -9.62 23.31 -23.94
CA GLN A 164 -9.34 24.67 -23.45
C GLN A 164 -9.53 25.07 -21.98
N GLY A 165 -8.51 25.81 -21.53
CA GLY A 165 -8.37 26.37 -20.19
C GLY A 165 -9.58 27.12 -19.66
N VAL A 166 -9.85 26.88 -18.38
CA VAL A 166 -10.71 27.70 -17.54
C VAL A 166 -9.93 28.01 -16.27
N SER A 167 -9.78 29.30 -15.98
CA SER A 167 -9.35 29.79 -14.66
C SER A 167 -10.44 29.43 -13.65
N VAL A 168 -10.22 28.38 -12.85
CA VAL A 168 -11.17 28.00 -11.80
C VAL A 168 -10.94 28.87 -10.57
N ARG A 169 -11.89 29.77 -10.32
CA ARG A 169 -12.08 30.39 -9.00
C ARG A 169 -12.46 29.27 -8.03
N VAL A 170 -11.75 29.15 -6.91
CA VAL A 170 -12.06 28.18 -5.86
C VAL A 170 -13.37 28.60 -5.20
N THR A 171 -14.48 27.99 -5.64
CA THR A 171 -15.69 27.91 -4.82
C THR A 171 -15.43 26.92 -3.70
N GLN A 172 -15.81 27.32 -2.49
CA GLN A 172 -15.72 26.55 -1.26
C GLN A 172 -16.67 25.35 -1.39
N GLU A 173 -16.21 24.25 -1.97
CA GLU A 173 -16.97 23.00 -2.05
C GLU A 173 -16.96 22.32 -0.68
N GLU A 174 -18.16 21.95 -0.21
CA GLU A 174 -18.29 21.19 1.02
C GLU A 174 -17.60 19.81 0.89
N PRO A 175 -16.89 19.33 1.92
CA PRO A 175 -16.06 18.15 1.81
C PRO A 175 -16.89 16.87 1.71
N TRP A 176 -16.47 15.96 0.85
CA TRP A 176 -16.99 14.60 0.79
C TRP A 176 -16.56 13.80 2.01
N THR A 177 -17.44 12.93 2.51
CA THR A 177 -17.14 12.04 3.65
C THR A 177 -16.85 10.63 3.14
N LEU A 178 -15.75 10.02 3.59
CA LEU A 178 -15.36 8.65 3.23
C LEU A 178 -15.35 7.77 4.47
N PHE A 179 -16.15 6.71 4.45
CA PHE A 179 -16.08 5.61 5.43
C PHE A 179 -15.36 4.42 4.82
N THR A 180 -14.52 3.77 5.62
CA THR A 180 -13.80 2.56 5.19
C THR A 180 -13.94 1.49 6.25
N ASP A 181 -14.34 0.28 5.86
CA ASP A 181 -14.16 -0.91 6.70
C ASP A 181 -13.28 -1.94 5.97
N GLY A 182 -12.69 -2.86 6.73
CA GLY A 182 -11.81 -3.90 6.21
C GLY A 182 -12.19 -5.25 6.79
N SER A 183 -12.31 -6.26 5.92
CA SER A 183 -12.49 -7.66 6.31
C SER A 183 -11.39 -8.52 5.69
N SER A 184 -10.91 -9.53 6.40
CA SER A 184 -9.87 -10.44 5.90
C SER A 184 -10.25 -11.89 6.18
N TYR A 185 -10.14 -12.74 5.15
CA TYR A 185 -10.36 -14.18 5.18
C TYR A 185 -9.12 -14.92 4.67
N VAL A 186 -9.09 -16.26 4.77
CA VAL A 186 -7.92 -17.07 4.34
C VAL A 186 -7.65 -17.00 2.84
N ASP A 187 -8.67 -16.70 2.03
CA ASP A 187 -8.57 -16.67 0.56
C ASP A 187 -8.56 -15.24 -0.03
N GLY A 188 -8.45 -14.21 0.81
CA GLY A 188 -8.37 -12.82 0.36
C GLY A 188 -8.78 -11.81 1.41
N SER A 189 -8.60 -10.53 1.08
CA SER A 189 -9.04 -9.42 1.92
C SER A 189 -9.94 -8.49 1.13
N GLY A 190 -10.88 -7.84 1.81
CA GLY A 190 -11.76 -6.87 1.20
C GLY A 190 -11.84 -5.59 2.02
N ALA A 191 -12.12 -4.48 1.35
CA ALA A 191 -12.45 -3.23 2.00
C ALA A 191 -13.73 -2.66 1.40
N TRP A 192 -14.67 -2.25 2.23
CA TRP A 192 -15.81 -1.45 1.77
C TRP A 192 -15.46 0.03 1.92
N LEU A 193 -15.74 0.78 0.86
CA LEU A 193 -15.66 2.24 0.83
C LEU A 193 -17.08 2.78 0.69
N ILE A 194 -17.46 3.73 1.53
CA ILE A 194 -18.71 4.49 1.37
C ILE A 194 -18.31 5.96 1.22
N LEU A 195 -18.60 6.54 0.07
CA LEU A 195 -18.42 7.96 -0.23
C LEU A 195 -19.76 8.65 -0.11
N THR A 196 -19.88 9.63 0.78
CA THR A 196 -21.06 10.49 0.90
C THR A 196 -20.73 11.85 0.32
N ASN A 197 -21.49 12.28 -0.69
CA ASN A 197 -21.35 13.63 -1.24
C ASN A 197 -21.99 14.68 -0.30
N PRO A 198 -21.76 15.99 -0.54
CA PRO A 198 -22.38 17.05 0.26
C PRO A 198 -23.91 17.06 0.26
N GLU A 199 -24.54 16.45 -0.75
CA GLU A 199 -25.99 16.32 -0.87
C GLU A 199 -26.53 15.11 -0.08
N GLY A 200 -25.67 14.35 0.61
CA GLY A 200 -26.02 13.16 1.39
C GLY A 200 -26.17 11.88 0.56
N VAL A 201 -25.77 11.89 -0.71
CA VAL A 201 -25.81 10.72 -1.60
C VAL A 201 -24.62 9.81 -1.32
N GLU A 202 -24.89 8.54 -1.03
CA GLU A 202 -23.89 7.53 -0.73
C GLU A 202 -23.52 6.68 -1.96
N PHE A 203 -22.22 6.51 -2.18
CA PHE A 203 -21.63 5.62 -3.18
C PHE A 203 -20.84 4.54 -2.47
N THR A 204 -21.31 3.30 -2.56
CA THR A 204 -20.67 2.14 -1.92
C THR A 204 -19.82 1.37 -2.92
N TYR A 205 -18.59 1.04 -2.56
CA TYR A 205 -17.67 0.27 -3.39
C TYR A 205 -16.95 -0.82 -2.58
N ALA A 206 -16.92 -2.04 -3.10
CA ALA A 206 -16.21 -3.17 -2.50
C ALA A 206 -14.91 -3.45 -3.25
N LEU A 207 -13.77 -3.27 -2.59
CA LEU A 207 -12.47 -3.71 -3.07
C LEU A 207 -12.22 -5.14 -2.58
N ARG A 208 -11.80 -6.02 -3.48
CA ARG A 208 -11.28 -7.37 -3.15
C ARG A 208 -9.81 -7.43 -3.55
N PHE A 209 -8.97 -7.89 -2.64
CA PHE A 209 -7.51 -7.99 -2.74
C PHE A 209 -7.05 -9.44 -2.56
#